data_AF-A0A351Y9A1-F1
#
_entry.id   AF-A0A351Y9A1-F1
#
_cell.length_a   1.000
_cell.length_b   1.000
_cell.length_c   1.000
_cell.angle_alpha   90.00
_cell.angle_beta   90.00
_cell.angle_gamma   90.00
#
_symmetry.space_group_name_H-M   'P 1'
#
loop_
_entity.id
_entity.type
_entity.pdbx_description
1 polymer ?
#
loop_
_entity_poly.entity_id
_entity_poly.type
_entity_poly.pdbx_seq_one_letter_code
_entity_poly.pdbx_strand_id
1 'polypeptide(L)'
;MKMTGGTKVRKGKIRRLFLLFPILGFLYGCQGGPSLPSASPNQAFFVRIDKETKNAKLRVINGKGEEAYFAEAGDMLFASVVADNGYVLEHFLLNGIPFEGSSFLMPEEDVTIGASLRYVTNAISLDSFEHGEIKTDKKEAAYGDSIAITVIPEEGYYCEANSLKINDHSIYRSPIYEETTFSFLMPSVAITIRANFLEGGLE
;
A
#
# COMPACT_ATOMS: atom_id res chain seq x y z
N MET A 1 46.98 -8.21 45.12
CA MET A 1 47.67 -6.89 45.07
C MET A 1 46.65 -5.86 44.60
N LYS A 2 46.52 -4.75 45.34
CA LYS A 2 45.58 -3.63 45.09
C LYS A 2 45.94 -2.83 43.82
N MET A 3 44.97 -2.00 43.40
CA MET A 3 45.03 -0.65 42.77
C MET A 3 44.27 -0.62 41.43
N THR A 4 42.97 -0.25 41.36
CA THR A 4 42.34 1.10 41.33
C THR A 4 42.99 2.13 40.42
N GLY A 5 42.22 2.70 39.49
CA GLY A 5 42.54 3.97 38.82
C GLY A 5 41.64 4.28 37.62
N GLY A 6 40.51 4.96 37.86
CA GLY A 6 39.64 5.51 36.80
C GLY A 6 40.19 6.82 36.22
N THR A 7 39.76 7.18 35.01
CA THR A 7 40.03 8.50 34.43
C THR A 7 38.74 9.20 33.99
N LYS A 8 38.66 10.46 34.38
CA LYS A 8 37.50 11.33 34.51
C LYS A 8 37.40 12.25 33.28
N VAL A 9 36.20 12.38 32.72
CA VAL A 9 35.83 13.32 31.65
C VAL A 9 36.07 14.77 32.10
N ARG A 10 36.72 15.60 31.25
CA ARG A 10 36.88 17.05 31.46
C ARG A 10 36.03 17.83 30.45
N LYS A 11 35.05 18.58 30.97
CA LYS A 11 34.33 19.67 30.28
C LYS A 11 35.24 20.91 30.17
N GLY A 12 35.46 21.41 28.96
CA GLY A 12 36.18 22.66 28.69
C GLY A 12 35.22 23.83 28.48
N LYS A 13 35.45 24.92 29.24
CA LYS A 13 34.60 26.10 29.43
C LYS A 13 35.12 27.26 28.56
N ILE A 14 34.21 27.90 27.82
CA ILE A 14 34.44 29.04 26.91
C ILE A 14 34.95 30.27 27.67
N ARG A 15 35.93 30.99 27.11
CA ARG A 15 36.28 32.37 27.51
C ARG A 15 36.37 33.27 26.29
N ARG A 16 35.50 34.28 26.25
CA ARG A 16 35.54 35.44 25.34
C ARG A 16 36.69 36.36 25.77
N LEU A 17 37.53 36.80 24.83
CA LEU A 17 38.48 37.89 25.04
C LEU A 17 38.30 38.92 23.92
N PHE A 18 37.85 40.11 24.31
CA PHE A 18 37.70 41.31 23.49
C PHE A 18 39.05 42.06 23.49
N LEU A 19 39.56 42.45 22.32
CA LEU A 19 40.59 43.49 22.18
C LEU A 19 40.30 44.31 20.91
N LEU A 20 40.31 45.64 21.07
CA LEU A 20 39.99 46.69 20.10
C LEU A 20 41.17 47.03 19.14
N PHE A 21 40.82 47.33 17.87
CA PHE A 21 41.28 48.37 16.88
C PHE A 21 42.70 49.01 16.96
N PRO A 22 43.30 49.62 15.88
CA PRO A 22 42.82 49.84 14.49
C PRO A 22 43.85 49.64 13.32
N ILE A 23 43.28 49.44 12.11
CA ILE A 23 43.59 49.92 10.74
C ILE A 23 45.05 50.22 10.30
N LEU A 24 45.50 49.54 9.24
CA LEU A 24 46.37 50.13 8.20
C LEU A 24 45.99 49.54 6.82
N GLY A 25 45.66 50.41 5.87
CA GLY A 25 45.12 50.03 4.55
C GLY A 25 46.19 49.63 3.53
N PHE A 26 45.77 48.84 2.54
CA PHE A 26 46.42 48.77 1.23
C PHE A 26 45.36 48.53 0.13
N LEU A 27 45.55 49.24 -0.98
CA LEU A 27 44.70 49.32 -2.17
C LEU A 27 44.95 48.18 -3.17
N TYR A 28 43.96 48.03 -4.06
CA TYR A 28 43.93 47.40 -5.40
C TYR A 28 43.71 45.87 -5.53
N GLY A 29 42.48 45.53 -5.92
CA GLY A 29 42.18 44.91 -7.22
C GLY A 29 42.15 43.38 -7.30
N CYS A 30 40.95 42.80 -7.44
CA CYS A 30 40.70 41.69 -8.35
C CYS A 30 39.21 41.54 -8.68
N GLN A 31 38.96 41.02 -9.88
CA GLN A 31 37.78 41.16 -10.73
C GLN A 31 36.50 40.46 -10.22
N GLY A 32 35.36 40.92 -10.72
CA GLY A 32 34.06 40.29 -10.48
C GLY A 32 33.92 38.92 -11.13
N GLY A 33 33.10 38.08 -10.51
CA GLY A 33 32.32 37.05 -11.16
C GLY A 33 30.86 37.20 -10.72
N PRO A 34 29.86 36.79 -11.52
CA PRO A 34 28.50 36.70 -11.02
C PRO A 34 28.52 35.76 -9.81
N SER A 35 28.05 36.24 -8.66
CA SER A 35 27.71 35.34 -7.57
C SER A 35 26.71 34.34 -8.15
N LEU A 36 27.12 33.06 -8.18
CA LEU A 36 26.23 31.92 -8.43
C LEU A 36 24.90 32.19 -7.69
N PRO A 37 23.74 31.88 -8.29
CA PRO A 37 22.49 31.93 -7.53
C PRO A 37 22.74 31.13 -6.26
N SER A 38 22.63 31.80 -5.11
CA SER A 38 22.60 31.12 -3.84
C SER A 38 21.42 30.16 -3.96
N ALA A 39 21.70 28.87 -4.14
CA ALA A 39 20.70 27.85 -3.94
C ALA A 39 20.14 28.16 -2.54
N SER A 40 18.92 28.70 -2.50
CA SER A 40 18.18 28.86 -1.27
C SER A 40 18.22 27.50 -0.58
N PRO A 41 18.43 27.45 0.74
CA PRO A 41 18.43 26.18 1.46
C PRO A 41 17.16 25.44 1.06
N ASN A 42 17.32 24.23 0.51
CA ASN A 42 16.26 23.42 -0.08
C ASN A 42 14.93 23.64 0.66
N GLN A 43 14.05 24.43 0.04
CA GLN A 43 12.83 24.86 0.70
C GLN A 43 11.94 23.63 0.85
N ALA A 44 11.57 23.31 2.09
CA ALA A 44 10.63 22.24 2.37
C ALA A 44 9.19 22.74 2.24
N PHE A 45 8.35 21.94 1.62
CA PHE A 45 6.94 22.22 1.37
C PHE A 45 6.07 21.15 2.03
N PHE A 46 4.83 21.50 2.38
CA PHE A 46 3.93 20.56 3.05
C PHE A 46 3.34 19.54 2.09
N VAL A 47 3.22 18.31 2.58
CA VAL A 47 2.47 17.23 1.94
C VAL A 47 1.23 17.00 2.79
N ARG A 48 0.06 17.29 2.22
CA ARG A 48 -1.24 17.08 2.86
C ARG A 48 -1.94 15.89 2.23
N ILE A 49 -2.74 15.19 3.04
CA ILE A 49 -3.66 14.18 2.53
C ILE A 49 -5.02 14.83 2.34
N ASP A 50 -5.64 14.61 1.18
CA ASP A 50 -6.99 15.07 0.91
C ASP A 50 -7.98 14.39 1.86
N LYS A 51 -8.67 15.20 2.67
CA LYS A 51 -9.65 14.74 3.65
C LYS A 51 -10.90 14.15 3.01
N GLU A 52 -11.16 14.45 1.74
CA GLU A 52 -12.29 13.88 1.00
C GLU A 52 -11.99 12.48 0.46
N THR A 53 -10.74 11.98 0.56
CA THR A 53 -10.43 10.59 0.25
C THR A 53 -11.13 9.68 1.26
N LYS A 54 -12.26 9.11 0.85
CA LYS A 54 -13.10 8.18 1.62
C LYS A 54 -12.83 6.74 1.17
N ASN A 55 -13.22 5.77 2.00
CA ASN A 55 -13.13 4.33 1.70
C ASN A 55 -11.70 3.82 1.44
N ALA A 56 -10.70 4.51 1.99
CA ALA A 56 -9.31 4.12 1.89
C ALA A 56 -8.45 4.79 2.97
N LYS A 57 -7.33 4.16 3.29
CA LYS A 57 -6.24 4.75 4.05
C LYS A 57 -5.09 5.13 3.12
N LEU A 58 -4.94 6.43 2.88
CA LEU A 58 -3.90 7.02 2.04
C LEU A 58 -2.72 7.49 2.89
N ARG A 59 -1.50 7.26 2.38
CA ARG A 59 -0.24 7.71 2.97
C ARG A 59 0.69 8.19 1.87
N VAL A 60 1.59 9.10 2.22
CA VAL A 60 2.73 9.46 1.38
C VAL A 60 3.99 9.10 2.14
N ILE A 61 4.93 8.45 1.46
CA ILE A 61 6.21 8.02 2.04
C ILE A 61 7.38 8.56 1.23
N ASN A 62 8.50 8.80 1.90
CA ASN A 62 9.77 9.17 1.26
C ASN A 62 10.50 7.95 0.70
N GLY A 63 11.64 8.17 0.02
CA GLY A 63 12.50 7.08 -0.49
C GLY A 63 13.10 6.15 0.57
N LYS A 64 12.93 6.44 1.87
CA LYS A 64 13.31 5.56 2.99
C LYS A 64 12.13 4.74 3.53
N GLY A 65 10.92 4.93 2.98
CA GLY A 65 9.69 4.28 3.42
C GLY A 65 9.03 4.90 4.65
N GLU A 66 9.47 6.10 5.06
CA GLU A 66 8.91 6.83 6.21
C GLU A 66 7.78 7.74 5.74
N GLU A 67 6.73 7.92 6.55
CA GLU A 67 5.65 8.85 6.24
C GLU A 67 6.17 10.29 6.10
N ALA A 68 5.80 10.94 5.00
CA ALA A 68 6.22 12.29 4.66
C ALA A 68 5.05 13.27 4.81
N TYR A 69 5.23 14.24 5.71
CA TYR A 69 4.30 15.37 5.91
C TYR A 69 4.87 16.68 5.34
N PHE A 70 6.15 16.67 4.98
CA PHE A 70 6.87 17.72 4.28
C PHE A 70 8.05 17.09 3.51
N ALA A 71 8.48 17.73 2.44
CA ALA A 71 9.62 17.30 1.63
C ALA A 71 10.28 18.49 0.94
N GLU A 72 11.56 18.36 0.59
CA GLU A 72 12.29 19.37 -0.16
C GLU A 72 11.92 19.30 -1.65
N ALA A 73 11.93 20.44 -2.35
CA ALA A 73 11.68 20.44 -3.79
C ALA A 73 12.66 19.49 -4.52
N GLY A 74 12.11 18.67 -5.42
CA GLY A 74 12.83 17.63 -6.14
C GLY A 74 12.95 16.29 -5.40
N ASP A 75 12.53 16.20 -4.14
CA ASP A 75 12.47 14.90 -3.44
C ASP A 75 11.47 13.97 -4.13
N MET A 76 11.84 12.69 -4.28
CA MET A 76 10.94 11.67 -4.77
C MET A 76 10.08 11.11 -3.64
N LEU A 77 8.77 11.20 -3.81
CA LEU A 77 7.77 10.70 -2.88
C LEU A 77 6.92 9.60 -3.52
N PHE A 78 6.33 8.75 -2.68
CA PHE A 78 5.47 7.65 -3.09
C PHE A 78 4.13 7.72 -2.36
N ALA A 79 3.04 7.77 -3.10
CA ALA A 79 1.70 7.60 -2.60
C ALA A 79 1.39 6.11 -2.42
N SER A 80 0.79 5.76 -1.28
CA SER A 80 0.40 4.39 -0.95
C SER A 80 -1.03 4.42 -0.42
N VAL A 81 -1.89 3.56 -0.98
CA VAL A 81 -3.29 3.46 -0.58
C VAL A 81 -3.60 2.03 -0.18
N VAL A 82 -4.34 1.90 0.92
CA VAL A 82 -5.02 0.67 1.29
C VAL A 82 -6.51 0.96 1.14
N ALA A 83 -7.13 0.46 0.07
CA ALA A 83 -8.55 0.62 -0.16
C ALA A 83 -9.35 -0.24 0.84
N ASP A 84 -10.51 0.27 1.26
CA ASP A 84 -11.46 -0.51 2.04
C ASP A 84 -12.13 -1.57 1.17
N ASN A 85 -12.81 -2.52 1.81
CA ASN A 85 -13.43 -3.63 1.10
C ASN A 85 -14.45 -3.14 0.05
N GLY A 86 -14.42 -3.77 -1.12
CA GLY A 86 -15.25 -3.41 -2.26
C GLY A 86 -14.70 -2.28 -3.13
N TYR A 87 -13.63 -1.60 -2.73
CA TYR A 87 -13.02 -0.52 -3.50
C TYR A 87 -11.69 -0.93 -4.12
N VAL A 88 -11.44 -0.40 -5.33
CA VAL A 88 -10.16 -0.48 -6.02
C VAL A 88 -9.71 0.92 -6.41
N LEU A 89 -8.41 1.17 -6.32
CA LEU A 89 -7.79 2.41 -6.77
C LEU A 89 -7.96 2.54 -8.28
N GLU A 90 -8.46 3.70 -8.74
CA GLU A 90 -8.39 4.07 -10.15
C GLU A 90 -7.11 4.86 -10.44
N HIS A 91 -6.88 5.95 -9.68
CA HIS A 91 -5.69 6.79 -9.82
C HIS A 91 -5.47 7.63 -8.57
N PHE A 92 -4.24 8.11 -8.37
CA PHE A 92 -3.94 9.12 -7.38
C PHE A 92 -4.18 10.53 -7.93
N LEU A 93 -4.40 11.48 -7.03
CA LEU A 93 -4.62 12.89 -7.34
C LEU A 93 -3.50 13.72 -6.71
N LEU A 94 -2.86 14.59 -7.49
CA LEU A 94 -1.93 15.61 -7.02
C LEU A 94 -2.61 16.97 -7.20
N ASN A 95 -2.89 17.66 -6.11
CA ASN A 95 -3.63 18.92 -6.10
C ASN A 95 -4.99 18.83 -6.84
N GLY A 96 -5.66 17.68 -6.74
CA GLY A 96 -6.94 17.41 -7.40
C GLY A 96 -6.82 16.96 -8.87
N ILE A 97 -5.62 16.85 -9.41
CA ILE A 97 -5.37 16.42 -10.79
C ILE A 97 -4.89 14.96 -10.80
N PRO A 98 -5.50 14.07 -11.61
CA PRO A 98 -5.02 12.70 -11.78
C PRO A 98 -3.57 12.63 -12.25
N PHE A 99 -2.79 11.73 -11.65
CA PHE A 99 -1.45 11.39 -12.15
C PHE A 99 -1.25 9.88 -12.23
N GLU A 100 -0.40 9.48 -13.17
CA GLU A 100 -0.10 8.08 -13.46
C GLU A 100 0.96 7.51 -12.51
N GLY A 101 0.80 6.24 -12.16
CA GLY A 101 1.69 5.56 -11.22
C GLY A 101 1.43 5.97 -9.77
N SER A 102 2.43 5.82 -8.92
CA SER A 102 2.32 6.06 -7.47
C SER A 102 3.43 6.93 -6.92
N SER A 103 4.28 7.52 -7.77
CA SER A 103 5.37 8.39 -7.35
C SER A 103 5.34 9.73 -8.05
N PHE A 104 5.86 10.74 -7.38
CA PHE A 104 5.98 12.09 -7.92
C PHE A 104 7.20 12.79 -7.32
N LEU A 105 7.70 13.80 -8.04
CA LEU A 105 8.72 14.70 -7.50
C LEU A 105 8.02 15.84 -6.77
N MET A 106 8.51 16.17 -5.57
CA MET A 106 7.98 17.27 -4.78
C MET A 106 8.18 18.59 -5.55
N PRO A 107 7.11 19.33 -5.89
CA PRO A 107 7.24 20.62 -6.55
C PRO A 107 7.71 21.71 -5.57
N GLU A 108 7.98 22.91 -6.08
CA GLU A 108 8.30 24.09 -5.28
C GLU A 108 7.04 24.74 -4.63
N GLU A 109 6.09 23.92 -4.20
CA GLU A 109 4.85 24.35 -3.55
C GLU A 109 4.26 23.27 -2.65
N ASP A 110 3.35 23.66 -1.76
CA ASP A 110 2.57 22.72 -0.95
C ASP A 110 1.71 21.84 -1.86
N VAL A 111 1.65 20.54 -1.54
CA VAL A 111 0.84 19.58 -2.28
C VAL A 111 -0.24 18.94 -1.41
N THR A 112 -1.34 18.57 -2.06
CA THR A 112 -2.40 17.74 -1.49
C THR A 112 -2.52 16.47 -2.32
N ILE A 113 -2.39 15.32 -1.66
CA ILE A 113 -2.46 14.00 -2.28
C ILE A 113 -3.81 13.37 -1.95
N GLY A 114 -4.56 12.99 -2.98
CA GLY A 114 -5.82 12.28 -2.88
C GLY A 114 -5.79 10.96 -3.67
N ALA A 115 -6.89 10.21 -3.60
CA ALA A 115 -7.09 9.01 -4.41
C ALA A 115 -8.53 8.92 -4.92
N SER A 116 -8.70 8.60 -6.20
CA SER A 116 -9.98 8.20 -6.77
C SER A 116 -10.13 6.69 -6.66
N LEU A 117 -11.23 6.24 -6.05
CA LEU A 117 -11.55 4.83 -5.88
C LEU A 117 -12.88 4.51 -6.53
N ARG A 118 -12.98 3.31 -7.11
CA ARG A 118 -14.22 2.78 -7.67
C ARG A 118 -14.69 1.60 -6.84
N TYR A 119 -15.98 1.62 -6.51
CA TYR A 119 -16.65 0.47 -5.92
C TYR A 119 -16.90 -0.60 -7.00
N VAL A 120 -16.49 -1.84 -6.74
CA VAL A 120 -16.59 -2.95 -7.70
C VAL A 120 -17.32 -4.11 -7.05
N THR A 121 -18.41 -4.52 -7.70
CA THR A 121 -19.15 -5.75 -7.42
C THR A 121 -19.09 -6.68 -8.62
N ASN A 122 -19.08 -7.97 -8.35
CA ASN A 122 -18.95 -9.00 -9.37
C ASN A 122 -19.96 -10.12 -9.11
N ALA A 123 -20.44 -10.73 -10.19
CA ALA A 123 -21.39 -11.83 -10.12
C ALA A 123 -20.71 -13.15 -9.77
N ILE A 124 -21.44 -13.99 -9.06
CA ILE A 124 -21.09 -15.35 -8.70
C ILE A 124 -22.04 -16.28 -9.45
N SER A 125 -21.51 -17.06 -10.37
CA SER A 125 -22.26 -18.03 -11.15
C SER A 125 -21.88 -19.45 -10.75
N LEU A 126 -22.85 -20.35 -10.83
CA LEU A 126 -22.67 -21.78 -10.65
C LEU A 126 -22.87 -22.45 -12.00
N ASP A 127 -21.94 -23.33 -12.38
CA ASP A 127 -22.20 -24.25 -13.49
C ASP A 127 -23.25 -25.30 -13.09
N SER A 128 -23.83 -26.00 -14.06
CA SER A 128 -24.73 -27.11 -13.76
C SER A 128 -23.98 -28.27 -13.12
N PHE A 129 -24.55 -28.84 -12.07
CA PHE A 129 -24.04 -30.03 -11.40
C PHE A 129 -25.06 -31.16 -11.50
N GLU A 130 -24.56 -32.39 -11.57
CA GLU A 130 -25.34 -33.62 -11.41
C GLU A 130 -24.79 -34.34 -10.18
N HIS A 131 -25.64 -35.05 -9.43
CA HIS A 131 -25.26 -35.87 -8.28
C HIS A 131 -24.60 -35.12 -7.11
N GLY A 132 -24.91 -33.83 -6.99
CA GLY A 132 -24.45 -32.98 -5.90
C GLY A 132 -25.02 -31.57 -6.01
N GLU A 133 -24.91 -30.83 -4.91
CA GLU A 133 -25.35 -29.45 -4.79
C GLU A 133 -24.19 -28.56 -4.32
N ILE A 134 -24.09 -27.35 -4.88
CA ILE A 134 -23.23 -26.29 -4.34
C ILE A 134 -24.11 -25.11 -3.99
N LYS A 135 -24.06 -24.71 -2.72
CA LYS A 135 -24.72 -23.50 -2.20
C LYS A 135 -23.71 -22.39 -2.06
N THR A 136 -24.13 -21.17 -2.39
CA THR A 136 -23.37 -19.94 -2.18
C THR A 136 -24.17 -19.05 -1.25
N ASP A 137 -23.51 -18.38 -0.29
CA ASP A 137 -24.17 -17.42 0.60
C ASP A 137 -24.64 -16.16 -0.13
N LYS A 138 -24.00 -15.82 -1.26
CA LYS A 138 -24.28 -14.62 -2.07
C LYS A 138 -24.31 -14.95 -3.56
N LYS A 139 -25.05 -14.15 -4.34
CA LYS A 139 -25.09 -14.21 -5.82
C LYS A 139 -24.20 -13.15 -6.47
N GLU A 140 -23.89 -12.09 -5.74
CA GLU A 140 -22.98 -11.03 -6.13
C GLU A 140 -22.24 -10.58 -4.88
N ALA A 141 -21.01 -10.11 -5.03
CA ALA A 141 -20.22 -9.60 -3.92
C ALA A 141 -19.23 -8.52 -4.33
N ALA A 142 -18.85 -7.68 -3.38
CA ALA A 142 -17.86 -6.65 -3.61
C ALA A 142 -16.45 -7.25 -3.63
N TYR A 143 -15.52 -6.61 -4.34
CA TYR A 143 -14.11 -7.01 -4.33
C TYR A 143 -13.58 -7.17 -2.90
N GLY A 144 -12.93 -8.30 -2.60
CA GLY A 144 -12.38 -8.61 -1.28
C GLY A 144 -13.40 -9.08 -0.24
N ASP A 145 -14.71 -9.11 -0.55
CA ASP A 145 -15.70 -9.73 0.33
C ASP A 145 -15.41 -11.20 0.55
N SER A 146 -15.58 -11.67 1.79
CA SER A 146 -15.59 -13.10 2.08
C SER A 146 -16.87 -13.73 1.55
N ILE A 147 -16.72 -14.82 0.81
CA ILE A 147 -17.78 -15.65 0.22
C ILE A 147 -17.70 -17.04 0.82
N ALA A 148 -18.84 -17.59 1.22
CA ALA A 148 -18.95 -18.93 1.74
C ALA A 148 -19.67 -19.82 0.72
N ILE A 149 -19.07 -20.97 0.43
CA ILE A 149 -19.66 -21.97 -0.45
C ILE A 149 -19.73 -23.31 0.28
N THR A 150 -20.83 -24.02 0.11
CA THR A 150 -21.07 -25.31 0.74
C THR A 150 -21.27 -26.34 -0.34
N VAL A 151 -20.40 -27.35 -0.37
CA VAL A 151 -20.47 -28.48 -1.31
C VAL A 151 -21.16 -29.63 -0.60
N ILE A 152 -22.21 -30.17 -1.22
CA ILE A 152 -23.05 -31.24 -0.67
C ILE A 152 -23.15 -32.34 -1.74
N PRO A 153 -22.31 -33.38 -1.69
CA PRO A 153 -22.49 -34.56 -2.53
C PRO A 153 -23.82 -35.27 -2.24
N GLU A 154 -24.45 -35.87 -3.26
CA GLU A 154 -25.59 -36.78 -3.04
C GLU A 154 -25.15 -38.11 -2.41
N GLU A 155 -26.08 -38.85 -1.83
CA GLU A 155 -25.80 -40.17 -1.25
C GLU A 155 -25.24 -41.14 -2.32
N GLY A 156 -24.11 -41.78 -2.00
CA GLY A 156 -23.39 -42.65 -2.94
C GLY A 156 -22.42 -41.93 -3.87
N TYR A 157 -22.31 -40.60 -3.80
CA TYR A 157 -21.41 -39.79 -4.61
C TYR A 157 -20.42 -38.99 -3.75
N TYR A 158 -19.38 -38.47 -4.40
CA TYR A 158 -18.38 -37.58 -3.81
C TYR A 158 -17.91 -36.55 -4.84
N CYS A 159 -17.48 -35.38 -4.37
CA CYS A 159 -16.82 -34.40 -5.22
C CYS A 159 -15.38 -34.87 -5.53
N GLU A 160 -15.03 -34.96 -6.80
CA GLU A 160 -13.73 -35.47 -7.25
C GLU A 160 -12.58 -34.53 -6.82
N ALA A 161 -11.44 -35.13 -6.45
CA ALA A 161 -10.22 -34.41 -6.14
C ALA A 161 -9.82 -33.41 -7.26
N ASN A 162 -9.55 -32.15 -6.91
CA ASN A 162 -9.20 -31.06 -7.84
C ASN A 162 -10.33 -30.64 -8.81
N SER A 163 -11.54 -31.16 -8.67
CA SER A 163 -12.67 -30.76 -9.52
C SER A 163 -13.32 -29.45 -9.06
N LEU A 164 -13.31 -29.15 -7.75
CA LEU A 164 -13.85 -27.91 -7.19
C LEU A 164 -12.97 -26.72 -7.60
N LYS A 165 -13.48 -25.91 -8.52
CA LYS A 165 -12.78 -24.79 -9.15
C LYS A 165 -13.58 -23.50 -9.06
N ILE A 166 -12.85 -22.40 -8.91
CA ILE A 166 -13.35 -21.04 -9.15
C ILE A 166 -12.68 -20.55 -10.43
N ASN A 167 -13.50 -20.23 -11.43
CA ASN A 167 -13.07 -20.10 -12.82
C ASN A 167 -12.30 -21.35 -13.25
N ASP A 168 -10.98 -21.23 -13.45
CA ASP A 168 -10.12 -22.33 -13.88
C ASP A 168 -9.12 -22.77 -12.78
N HIS A 169 -9.24 -22.23 -11.57
CA HIS A 169 -8.33 -22.50 -10.46
C HIS A 169 -8.97 -23.46 -9.45
N SER A 170 -8.32 -24.61 -9.21
CA SER A 170 -8.72 -25.54 -8.16
C SER A 170 -8.49 -24.94 -6.79
N ILE A 171 -9.51 -24.97 -5.95
CA ILE A 171 -9.46 -24.46 -4.57
C ILE A 171 -9.34 -25.58 -3.53
N TYR A 172 -9.56 -26.84 -3.94
CA TYR A 172 -9.50 -27.98 -3.05
C TYR A 172 -8.93 -29.21 -3.77
N ARG A 173 -7.99 -29.89 -3.12
CA ARG A 173 -7.18 -30.97 -3.74
C ARG A 173 -7.64 -32.38 -3.39
N SER A 174 -8.41 -32.54 -2.33
CA SER A 174 -8.88 -33.83 -1.84
C SER A 174 -10.30 -34.11 -2.34
N PRO A 175 -10.75 -35.37 -2.35
CA PRO A 175 -12.17 -35.67 -2.53
C PRO A 175 -13.01 -35.13 -1.36
N ILE A 176 -14.28 -34.81 -1.61
CA ILE A 176 -15.24 -34.37 -0.58
C ILE A 176 -16.39 -35.38 -0.55
N TYR A 177 -16.54 -36.08 0.57
CA TYR A 177 -17.57 -37.12 0.77
C TYR A 177 -18.80 -36.64 1.53
N GLU A 178 -18.68 -35.53 2.26
CA GLU A 178 -19.72 -35.00 3.13
C GLU A 178 -19.84 -33.48 2.97
N GLU A 179 -20.91 -32.91 3.50
CA GLU A 179 -21.14 -31.47 3.47
C GLU A 179 -19.93 -30.70 4.00
N THR A 180 -19.29 -29.94 3.12
CA THR A 180 -18.08 -29.18 3.46
C THR A 180 -18.21 -27.74 3.00
N THR A 181 -17.90 -26.81 3.90
CA THR A 181 -17.95 -25.37 3.62
C THR A 181 -16.54 -24.80 3.45
N PHE A 182 -16.37 -23.98 2.41
CA PHE A 182 -15.15 -23.26 2.11
C PHE A 182 -15.40 -21.76 2.11
N SER A 183 -14.36 -20.98 2.38
CA SER A 183 -14.40 -19.52 2.26
C SER A 183 -13.24 -19.00 1.45
N PHE A 184 -13.52 -18.01 0.61
CA PHE A 184 -12.52 -17.31 -0.19
C PHE A 184 -12.90 -15.83 -0.32
N LEU A 185 -11.96 -15.00 -0.76
CA LEU A 185 -12.19 -13.57 -1.01
C LEU A 185 -12.59 -13.34 -2.47
N MET A 186 -13.63 -12.54 -2.68
CA MET A 186 -14.14 -12.21 -4.00
C MET A 186 -13.06 -11.50 -4.84
N PRO A 187 -12.68 -12.03 -6.00
CA PRO A 187 -11.68 -11.40 -6.86
C PRO A 187 -12.25 -10.15 -7.55
N SER A 188 -11.39 -9.44 -8.27
CA SER A 188 -11.76 -8.22 -9.02
C SER A 188 -12.56 -8.48 -10.30
N VAL A 189 -12.88 -9.74 -10.58
CA VAL A 189 -13.67 -10.19 -11.74
C VAL A 189 -14.80 -11.11 -11.31
N ALA A 190 -15.80 -11.27 -12.18
CA ALA A 190 -16.84 -12.27 -12.02
C ALA A 190 -16.26 -13.69 -11.93
N ILE A 191 -16.96 -14.55 -11.19
CA ILE A 191 -16.53 -15.93 -10.97
C ILE A 191 -17.59 -16.92 -11.39
N THR A 192 -17.12 -18.08 -11.85
CA THR A 192 -17.92 -19.28 -12.11
C THR A 192 -17.38 -20.42 -11.26
N ILE A 193 -18.24 -21.05 -10.46
CA ILE A 193 -17.86 -22.21 -9.64
C ILE A 193 -18.21 -23.49 -10.40
N ARG A 194 -17.24 -24.42 -10.44
CA ARG A 194 -17.37 -25.72 -11.09
C ARG A 194 -16.99 -26.83 -10.11
N ALA A 195 -17.62 -27.97 -10.23
CA ALA A 195 -17.27 -29.19 -9.51
C ALA A 195 -17.74 -30.40 -10.33
N ASN A 196 -17.08 -31.53 -10.12
CA ASN A 196 -17.46 -32.80 -10.71
C ASN A 196 -17.77 -33.80 -9.60
N PHE A 197 -18.91 -34.45 -9.67
CA PHE A 197 -19.32 -35.48 -8.72
C PHE A 197 -19.25 -36.84 -9.41
N LEU A 198 -18.61 -37.79 -8.73
CA LEU A 198 -18.44 -39.15 -9.22
C LEU A 198 -19.09 -40.12 -8.24
N GLU A 199 -19.58 -41.24 -8.75
CA GLU A 199 -20.09 -42.34 -7.94
C GLU A 199 -18.96 -42.95 -7.09
N GLY A 200 -19.21 -43.14 -5.80
CA GLY A 200 -18.26 -43.69 -4.83
C GLY A 200 -18.41 -43.09 -3.43
N GLY A 201 -19.05 -43.79 -2.51
CA GLY A 201 -19.07 -43.42 -1.09
C GLY A 201 -17.99 -44.17 -0.29
N LEU A 202 -17.64 -43.66 0.90
CA LEU A 202 -16.96 -44.47 1.90
C LEU A 202 -17.91 -45.61 2.29
N GLU A 203 -17.59 -46.86 1.92
CA GLU A 203 -18.22 -48.06 2.49
C GLU A 203 -17.92 -48.20 3.99
#